data_AF-A0A812SAJ9-F1
#
_entry.id   AF-A0A812SAJ9-F1
#
_cell.length_a   1.000
_cell.length_b   1.000
_cell.length_c   1.000
_cell.angle_alpha   90.00
_cell.angle_beta   90.00
_cell.angle_gamma   90.00
#
_symmetry.space_group_name_H-M   'P 1'
#
loop_
_entity.id
_entity.type
_entity.pdbx_description
1 polymer ?
#
loop_
_entity_poly.entity_id
_entity_poly.type
_entity_poly.pdbx_seq_one_letter_code
_entity_poly.pdbx_strand_id
1 'polypeptide(L)'
;MGHGGNNIIPNVHFRKINGCQSGRKNRVFMRTWLDQAGRKKRRSNARKAKAAKVFPRPAAGLLRPVVHPPTQRYNMKLRLGKGFTLDELKEAKIPKKYAKTIGIAIDHRRRNRCTESLQANVERLKLYMSKLLLFPKK
;
A
#
# COMPACT_ATOMS: atom_id res chain seq x y z
N MET A 1 32.92 17.83 32.87
CA MET A 1 32.44 16.60 33.54
C MET A 1 32.66 15.44 32.57
N GLY A 2 33.80 14.75 32.68
CA GLY A 2 34.12 13.59 31.83
C GLY A 2 33.24 12.38 32.19
N HIS A 3 33.04 11.47 31.25
CA HIS A 3 32.36 10.19 31.51
C HIS A 3 33.17 9.42 32.57
N GLY A 4 32.56 9.04 33.69
CA GLY A 4 33.21 8.36 34.83
C GLY A 4 33.58 6.90 34.59
N GLY A 5 34.06 6.54 33.39
CA GLY A 5 34.44 5.18 33.01
C GLY A 5 34.69 5.01 31.51
N ASN A 6 35.08 3.80 31.10
CA ASN A 6 35.35 3.44 29.70
C ASN A 6 34.07 3.14 28.90
N ASN A 7 33.12 4.08 28.93
CA ASN A 7 31.85 3.96 28.21
C ASN A 7 31.98 4.49 26.77
N ILE A 8 31.20 3.91 25.85
CA ILE A 8 31.08 4.41 24.48
C ILE A 8 30.62 5.87 24.51
N ILE A 9 31.27 6.72 23.72
CA ILE A 9 30.92 8.13 23.59
C ILE A 9 29.46 8.23 23.10
N PRO A 10 28.55 8.84 23.88
CA PRO A 10 27.14 8.84 23.54
C PRO A 10 26.87 9.81 22.38
N ASN A 11 26.47 9.29 21.22
CA ASN A 11 26.00 10.12 20.10
C ASN A 11 24.50 10.43 20.24
N VAL A 12 24.16 11.28 21.21
CA VAL A 12 22.77 11.66 21.50
C VAL A 12 22.28 12.71 20.51
N HIS A 13 21.19 12.41 19.82
CA HIS A 13 20.62 13.25 18.75
C HIS A 13 19.56 14.25 19.28
N PHE A 14 19.74 14.77 20.49
CA PHE A 14 18.91 15.83 21.10
C PHE A 14 19.53 17.23 20.91
N ARG A 15 20.14 17.47 19.73
CA ARG A 15 20.90 18.70 19.41
C ARG A 15 20.03 19.92 19.07
N LYS A 16 18.70 19.78 19.09
CA LYS A 16 17.70 20.83 18.77
C LYS A 16 16.71 20.97 19.93
N ILE A 17 15.60 21.67 19.73
CA ILE A 17 14.50 21.89 20.70
C ILE A 17 13.71 20.59 20.97
N ASN A 18 14.42 19.55 21.39
CA ASN A 18 13.95 18.19 21.65
C ASN A 18 14.75 17.63 22.83
N GLY A 19 14.71 18.31 23.98
CA GLY A 19 15.22 17.74 25.24
C GLY A 19 16.42 18.46 25.89
N CYS A 20 17.08 19.43 25.24
CA CYS A 20 18.28 20.10 25.82
C CYS A 20 18.19 21.64 25.91
N GLN A 21 17.07 22.28 25.58
CA GLN A 21 16.89 23.73 25.79
C GLN A 21 16.17 24.00 27.12
N SER A 22 16.52 25.03 27.88
CA SER A 22 15.73 25.44 29.05
C SER A 22 14.51 26.28 28.61
N GLY A 23 13.40 26.20 29.37
CA GLY A 23 12.21 27.04 29.18
C GLY A 23 11.09 26.48 28.29
N ARG A 24 10.10 27.33 28.00
CA ARG A 24 8.78 26.99 27.40
C ARG A 24 8.87 26.29 26.04
N LYS A 25 10.00 26.38 25.34
CA LYS A 25 10.18 25.83 23.99
C LYS A 25 10.71 24.39 23.95
N ASN A 26 11.33 23.84 25.01
CA ASN A 26 12.07 22.55 25.00
C ASN A 26 11.28 21.29 24.55
N ARG A 27 9.95 21.36 24.49
CA ARG A 27 9.06 20.22 24.19
C ARG A 27 8.16 20.45 22.98
N VAL A 28 8.40 21.50 22.20
CA VAL A 28 7.48 21.94 21.13
C VAL A 28 7.37 20.92 19.98
N PHE A 29 8.36 20.05 19.76
CA PHE A 29 8.27 18.99 18.75
C PHE A 29 8.02 17.58 19.33
N MET A 30 7.56 17.47 20.58
CA MET A 30 7.15 16.18 21.15
C MET A 30 5.80 15.75 20.57
N ARG A 31 5.83 14.73 19.70
CA ARG A 31 4.61 14.11 19.18
C ARG A 31 4.15 12.98 20.09
N THR A 32 3.04 13.21 20.80
CA THR A 32 2.39 12.16 21.61
C THR A 32 1.47 11.27 20.76
N TRP A 33 1.16 10.06 21.28
CA TRP A 33 0.30 9.07 20.62
C TRP A 33 -1.06 8.86 21.31
N LEU A 34 -1.50 9.81 22.14
CA LEU A 34 -2.75 9.71 22.93
C LEU A 34 -4.00 9.54 22.04
N ASP A 35 -3.95 10.06 20.80
CA ASP A 35 -5.02 9.96 19.82
C ASP A 35 -5.07 8.61 19.08
N GLN A 36 -4.18 7.66 19.36
CA GLN A 36 -4.06 6.40 18.62
C GLN A 36 -5.35 5.58 18.64
N ALA A 37 -6.01 5.45 19.80
CA ALA A 37 -7.27 4.75 19.96
C ALA A 37 -8.42 5.45 19.19
N GLY A 38 -8.52 6.78 19.33
CA GLY A 38 -9.47 7.61 18.57
C GLY A 38 -9.28 7.48 17.06
N ARG A 39 -8.03 7.53 16.58
CA ARG A 39 -7.68 7.31 15.17
C ARG A 39 -8.04 5.91 14.68
N LYS A 40 -7.93 4.87 15.51
CA LYS A 40 -8.36 3.50 15.18
C LYS A 40 -9.88 3.44 14.98
N LYS A 41 -10.67 3.98 15.91
CA LYS A 41 -12.14 4.06 15.82
C LYS A 41 -12.57 4.85 14.59
N ARG A 42 -12.00 6.04 14.36
CA ARG A 42 -12.27 6.87 13.18
C ARG A 42 -12.00 6.14 11.87
N ARG A 43 -10.84 5.47 11.74
CA ARG A 43 -10.51 4.67 10.54
C ARG A 43 -11.49 3.50 10.33
N SER A 44 -11.95 2.87 11.41
CA SER A 44 -12.96 1.79 11.34
C SER A 44 -14.29 2.31 10.80
N ASN A 45 -14.80 3.40 11.36
CA ASN A 45 -16.06 4.01 10.93
C ASN A 45 -15.98 4.47 9.46
N ALA A 46 -14.87 5.12 9.06
CA ALA A 46 -14.67 5.52 7.67
C ALA A 46 -14.64 4.32 6.69
N ARG A 47 -14.07 3.18 7.11
CA ARG A 47 -14.12 1.94 6.30
C ARG A 47 -15.55 1.40 6.15
N LYS A 48 -16.34 1.40 7.23
CA LYS A 48 -17.75 0.99 7.20
C LYS A 48 -18.59 1.91 6.30
N ALA A 49 -18.44 3.22 6.45
CA ALA A 49 -19.13 4.20 5.60
C ALA A 49 -18.76 4.05 4.13
N LYS A 50 -17.46 3.85 3.83
CA LYS A 50 -17.00 3.56 2.46
C LYS A 50 -17.64 2.30 1.90
N ALA A 51 -17.69 1.21 2.67
CA ALA A 51 -18.27 -0.06 2.25
C ALA A 51 -19.77 0.09 1.91
N ALA A 52 -20.55 0.77 2.77
CA ALA A 52 -21.95 1.06 2.51
C ALA A 52 -22.14 1.90 1.23
N LYS A 53 -21.28 2.91 1.00
CA LYS A 53 -21.37 3.77 -0.19
C LYS A 53 -21.10 3.05 -1.51
N VAL A 54 -20.19 2.07 -1.52
CA VAL A 54 -19.79 1.37 -2.76
C VAL A 54 -20.55 0.07 -3.01
N PHE A 55 -21.41 -0.35 -2.08
CA PHE A 55 -22.26 -1.52 -2.24
C PHE A 55 -23.01 -1.46 -3.58
N PRO A 56 -22.98 -2.53 -4.41
CA PRO A 56 -22.59 -3.92 -4.12
C PRO A 56 -21.10 -4.27 -4.36
N ARG A 57 -20.23 -3.31 -4.67
CA ARG A 57 -18.82 -3.59 -4.99
C ARG A 57 -17.99 -3.93 -3.75
N PRO A 58 -16.92 -4.74 -3.87
CA PRO A 58 -16.02 -5.03 -2.76
C PRO A 58 -15.34 -3.77 -2.18
N ALA A 59 -15.37 -3.63 -0.84
CA ALA A 59 -14.81 -2.46 -0.14
C ALA A 59 -13.28 -2.34 -0.22
N ALA A 60 -12.58 -3.46 -0.46
CA ALA A 60 -11.12 -3.52 -0.61
C ALA A 60 -10.59 -2.70 -1.80
N GLY A 61 -11.47 -2.38 -2.77
CA GLY A 61 -11.14 -1.57 -3.93
C GLY A 61 -10.79 -2.41 -5.15
N LEU A 62 -9.93 -1.87 -6.01
CA LEU A 62 -9.58 -2.47 -7.30
C LEU A 62 -8.67 -3.70 -7.15
N LEU A 63 -8.81 -4.67 -8.05
CA LEU A 63 -7.89 -5.79 -8.17
C LEU A 63 -6.48 -5.28 -8.53
N ARG A 64 -5.47 -5.83 -7.84
CA ARG A 64 -4.05 -5.53 -8.03
C ARG A 64 -3.27 -6.80 -8.40
N PRO A 65 -2.19 -6.69 -9.20
CA PRO A 65 -1.35 -7.81 -9.59
C PRO A 65 -0.46 -8.28 -8.44
N VAL A 66 0.09 -9.47 -8.58
CA VAL A 66 1.12 -10.02 -7.72
C VAL A 66 2.49 -9.67 -8.33
N VAL A 67 3.40 -9.13 -7.51
CA VAL A 67 4.70 -8.61 -7.96
C VAL A 67 5.78 -8.94 -6.93
N HIS A 68 6.99 -9.23 -7.40
CA HIS A 68 8.18 -9.41 -6.57
C HIS A 68 8.79 -8.05 -6.14
N PRO A 69 9.23 -7.89 -4.88
CA PRO A 69 10.09 -6.78 -4.46
C PRO A 69 11.41 -6.74 -5.25
N PRO A 70 12.00 -5.55 -5.48
CA PRO A 70 13.12 -5.38 -6.41
C PRO A 70 14.50 -5.80 -5.88
N THR A 71 14.69 -5.88 -4.55
CA THR A 71 16.00 -6.14 -3.93
C THR A 71 16.22 -7.62 -3.67
N GLN A 72 17.46 -8.10 -3.79
CA GLN A 72 17.85 -9.50 -3.50
C GLN A 72 17.33 -10.01 -2.15
N ARG A 73 17.39 -9.20 -1.09
CA ARG A 73 16.92 -9.56 0.26
C ARG A 73 15.45 -10.03 0.31
N TYR A 74 14.60 -9.55 -0.59
CA TYR A 74 13.14 -9.77 -0.54
C TYR A 74 12.54 -10.27 -1.85
N ASN A 75 13.35 -10.59 -2.86
CA ASN A 75 12.87 -11.04 -4.16
C ASN A 75 12.03 -12.34 -4.08
N MET A 76 12.27 -13.18 -3.08
CA MET A 76 11.51 -14.40 -2.79
C MET A 76 10.09 -14.13 -2.28
N LYS A 77 9.81 -12.92 -1.76
CA LYS A 77 8.50 -12.58 -1.22
C LYS A 77 7.58 -12.08 -2.34
N LEU A 78 6.28 -12.31 -2.19
CA LEU A 78 5.26 -11.74 -3.06
C LEU A 78 4.52 -10.61 -2.35
N ARG A 79 4.13 -9.59 -3.13
CA ARG A 79 3.29 -8.49 -2.64
C ARG A 79 2.33 -8.01 -3.73
N LEU A 80 1.32 -7.23 -3.33
CA LEU A 80 0.45 -6.56 -4.28
C LEU A 80 1.16 -5.36 -4.93
N GLY A 81 1.07 -5.29 -6.26
CA GLY A 81 1.56 -4.18 -7.06
C GLY A 81 0.58 -3.00 -7.09
N LYS A 82 0.90 -2.00 -7.93
CA LYS A 82 0.02 -0.84 -8.15
C LYS A 82 -1.13 -1.15 -9.11
N GLY A 83 -0.86 -1.85 -10.20
CA GLY A 83 -1.83 -2.22 -11.24
C GLY A 83 -1.22 -3.15 -12.30
N PHE A 84 -2.08 -3.81 -13.07
CA PHE A 84 -1.72 -4.71 -14.16
C PHE A 84 -1.07 -3.95 -15.34
N THR A 85 -0.18 -4.62 -16.08
CA THR A 85 0.41 -4.05 -17.29
C THR A 85 -0.58 -4.10 -18.46
N LEU A 86 -0.27 -3.37 -19.53
CA LEU A 86 -1.05 -3.45 -20.76
C LEU A 86 -0.93 -4.82 -21.43
N ASP A 87 0.24 -5.47 -21.32
CA ASP A 87 0.51 -6.78 -21.90
C ASP A 87 -0.31 -7.88 -21.21
N GLU A 88 -0.35 -7.87 -19.88
CA GLU A 88 -1.19 -8.80 -19.09
C GLU A 88 -2.67 -8.66 -19.44
N LEU A 89 -3.15 -7.43 -19.60
CA LEU A 89 -4.53 -7.16 -19.98
C LEU A 89 -4.82 -7.63 -21.41
N LYS A 90 -3.89 -7.42 -22.33
CA LYS A 90 -4.00 -7.87 -23.73
C LYS A 90 -4.09 -9.39 -23.81
N GLU A 91 -3.25 -10.10 -23.07
CA GLU A 91 -3.25 -11.56 -23.03
C GLU A 91 -4.50 -12.13 -22.33
N ALA A 92 -5.02 -11.44 -21.30
CA ALA A 92 -6.31 -11.75 -20.69
C ALA A 92 -7.52 -11.33 -21.54
N LYS A 93 -7.33 -10.73 -22.72
CA LYS A 93 -8.37 -10.20 -23.62
C LYS A 93 -9.26 -9.13 -22.97
N ILE A 94 -8.69 -8.29 -22.11
CA ILE A 94 -9.40 -7.21 -21.40
C ILE A 94 -8.99 -5.84 -21.98
N PRO A 95 -9.93 -5.06 -22.55
CA PRO A 95 -9.61 -3.73 -23.07
C PRO A 95 -9.18 -2.76 -21.94
N LYS A 96 -8.11 -1.99 -22.19
CA LYS A 96 -7.52 -1.06 -21.18
C LYS A 96 -8.53 -0.04 -20.61
N LYS A 97 -9.43 0.50 -21.44
CA LYS A 97 -10.44 1.47 -20.99
C LYS A 97 -11.53 0.81 -20.15
N TYR A 98 -11.84 -0.46 -20.46
CA TYR A 98 -12.86 -1.25 -19.78
C TYR A 98 -12.36 -1.79 -18.43
N ALA A 99 -11.11 -2.21 -18.32
CA ALA A 99 -10.55 -2.76 -17.09
C ALA A 99 -10.83 -1.90 -15.83
N LYS A 100 -10.69 -0.57 -15.92
CA LYS A 100 -10.92 0.31 -14.76
C LYS A 100 -12.40 0.40 -14.35
N THR A 101 -13.35 0.24 -15.28
CA THR A 101 -14.79 0.32 -14.99
C THR A 101 -15.28 -0.90 -14.23
N ILE A 102 -14.74 -2.08 -14.56
CA ILE A 102 -15.07 -3.37 -13.92
C ILE A 102 -14.29 -3.64 -12.63
N GLY A 103 -13.36 -2.75 -12.24
CA GLY A 103 -12.68 -2.86 -10.96
C GLY A 103 -11.23 -3.38 -11.00
N ILE A 104 -10.56 -3.29 -12.14
CA ILE A 104 -9.16 -3.72 -12.31
C ILE A 104 -8.23 -2.49 -12.34
N ALA A 105 -7.17 -2.49 -11.52
CA ALA A 105 -6.17 -1.41 -11.51
C ALA A 105 -5.14 -1.60 -12.63
N ILE A 106 -4.72 -0.51 -13.27
CA ILE A 106 -3.78 -0.52 -14.39
C ILE A 106 -2.54 0.32 -14.01
N ASP A 107 -1.35 -0.18 -14.31
CA ASP A 107 -0.10 0.59 -14.23
C ASP A 107 0.69 0.41 -15.53
N HIS A 108 0.53 1.37 -16.44
CA HIS A 108 1.20 1.39 -17.75
C HIS A 108 2.72 1.58 -17.67
N ARG A 109 3.28 1.90 -16.49
CA ARG A 109 4.73 2.11 -16.31
C ARG A 109 5.47 0.81 -15.97
N ARG A 110 4.78 -0.22 -15.49
CA ARG A 110 5.40 -1.51 -15.17
C ARG A 110 5.65 -2.27 -16.46
N ARG A 111 6.79 -2.95 -16.53
CA ARG A 111 7.19 -3.82 -17.66
C ARG A 111 7.34 -5.24 -17.17
N ASN A 112 6.94 -6.21 -17.99
CA ASN A 112 7.14 -7.61 -17.71
C ASN A 112 8.49 -8.05 -18.28
N ARG A 113 9.32 -8.67 -17.44
CA ARG A 113 10.66 -9.16 -17.82
C ARG A 113 10.73 -10.68 -17.85
N CYS A 114 9.81 -11.35 -17.15
CA CYS A 114 9.75 -12.79 -17.03
C CYS A 114 8.35 -13.28 -17.39
N THR A 115 8.30 -14.43 -18.08
CA THR A 115 7.07 -15.04 -18.61
C THR A 115 6.19 -15.60 -17.50
N GLU A 116 6.79 -16.10 -16.43
CA GLU A 116 6.11 -16.67 -15.27
C GLU A 116 5.26 -15.62 -14.56
N SER A 117 5.81 -14.42 -14.36
CA SER A 117 5.06 -13.32 -13.72
C SER A 117 3.92 -12.79 -14.60
N LEU A 118 4.09 -12.85 -15.92
CA LEU A 118 3.06 -12.49 -16.88
C LEU A 118 1.91 -13.50 -16.80
N GLN A 119 2.21 -14.80 -16.93
CA GLN A 119 1.23 -15.88 -16.86
C GLN A 119 0.47 -15.90 -15.54
N ALA A 120 1.17 -15.82 -14.40
CA ALA A 120 0.53 -15.80 -13.09
C ALA A 120 -0.46 -14.63 -12.91
N ASN A 121 -0.14 -13.45 -13.46
CA ASN A 121 -1.04 -12.30 -13.41
C ASN A 121 -2.19 -12.40 -14.43
N VAL A 122 -1.97 -13.01 -15.59
CA VAL A 122 -3.02 -13.31 -16.57
C VAL A 122 -4.02 -14.32 -16.00
N GLU A 123 -3.55 -15.38 -15.37
CA GLU A 123 -4.40 -16.35 -14.66
C GLU A 123 -5.20 -15.67 -13.55
N ARG A 124 -4.57 -14.77 -12.79
CA ARG A 124 -5.26 -13.96 -11.79
C ARG A 124 -6.37 -13.10 -12.39
N LEU A 125 -6.16 -12.51 -13.56
CA LEU A 125 -7.19 -11.74 -14.28
C LEU A 125 -8.33 -12.64 -14.75
N LYS A 126 -8.03 -13.81 -15.32
CA LYS A 126 -9.03 -14.80 -15.75
C LYS A 126 -9.88 -15.28 -14.58
N LEU A 127 -9.24 -15.60 -13.45
CA LEU A 127 -9.92 -15.99 -12.21
C LEU A 127 -10.79 -14.88 -11.63
N TYR A 128 -10.35 -13.62 -11.74
CA TYR A 128 -11.17 -12.49 -11.32
C TYR A 128 -12.42 -12.35 -12.19
N MET A 129 -12.26 -12.46 -13.51
CA MET A 129 -13.38 -12.38 -14.45
C MET A 129 -14.40 -13.50 -14.25
N SER A 130 -13.97 -14.73 -13.96
CA SER A 130 -14.91 -15.83 -13.69
C SER A 130 -15.72 -15.63 -12.40
N LYS A 131 -15.17 -14.89 -11.42
CA LYS A 131 -15.82 -14.57 -10.14
C LYS A 131 -16.60 -13.24 -10.17
N LEU A 132 -16.45 -12.45 -11.23
CA LEU A 132 -17.04 -11.11 -11.30
C LEU A 132 -18.50 -11.21 -11.74
N LEU A 133 -19.41 -10.73 -10.89
CA LEU A 133 -20.81 -10.52 -11.25
C LEU A 133 -21.01 -9.07 -11.72
N LEU A 134 -21.41 -8.90 -12.99
CA LEU A 134 -21.65 -7.59 -13.59
C LEU A 134 -23.16 -7.35 -13.77
N PHE A 135 -23.64 -6.23 -13.24
CA PHE A 135 -25.03 -5.81 -13.45
C PHE A 135 -25.22 -5.24 -14.86
N PRO A 136 -26.29 -5.63 -15.58
CA PRO A 136 -26.59 -5.05 -16.88
C PRO A 136 -26.94 -3.57 -16.73
N LYS A 137 -26.54 -2.77 -17.72
CA LYS A 137 -27.01 -1.40 -17.87
C LYS A 137 -28.39 -1.45 -18.56
N LYS A 138 -29.35 -0.68 -18.07
CA LYS A 138 -30.64 -0.50 -18.74
C LYS A 138 -30.44 0.12 -20.12
#